data_AF-A0A6P4BMJ4-F1
#
_entry.id   AF-A0A6P4BMJ4-F1
#
_cell.length_a   1.000
_cell.length_b   1.000
_cell.length_c   1.000
_cell.angle_alpha   90.00
_cell.angle_beta   90.00
_cell.angle_gamma   90.00
#
_symmetry.space_group_name_H-M   'P 1'
#
loop_
_entity.id
_entity.type
_entity.pdbx_description
1 polymer ?
#
loop_
_entity_poly.entity_id
_entity_poly.type
_entity_poly.pdbx_seq_one_letter_code
_entity_poly.pdbx_strand_id
1 'polypeptide(L)'
;MEKLSLQQLYTLPTTTSTLPIPQFLFPLFTAPTPFPTELHSQRCCRTTMHRPFEAFPKRQDRACISKQTQAEAEAEEESSYSDDDLSFLSLSEKPDRNMALLDDYEADELDLDFGPNHRSGYVALLGKPNVGKSTLANQMIGQKLSIVTDKPQTTRHRILCICSGSDYQMVLYDTPGVLQKEMHKLDSMMMKNVRSAVVNADCVLVLVDACKAPEKIDEVLEDGIGDLEEKPPTLLILNKKDLIKPGEVAKKLEWYEKFTDVDEVIPVSAKYGHGVEDVRDWILSKLPNGPAYYPKDIVSEHPERFFVAEIVREKIFMQYRNEIPYACQVNVVSYKTRPTAKDFIQVEILVEKNSQKIIVIGREGKALKLLATAARLDIEDFLQKKVYLEIEVKVKENWRQDEGLLNHYGYGGQIRVI
;
A
#
# COMPACT_ATOMS: atom_id res chain seq x y z
N MET A 1 -9.79 -19.67 59.28
CA MET A 1 -10.49 -20.42 60.35
C MET A 1 -11.93 -20.56 59.87
N GLU A 2 -12.54 -21.74 59.70
CA GLU A 2 -12.14 -23.12 60.02
C GLU A 2 -12.55 -24.14 58.93
N LYS A 3 -11.80 -25.26 58.89
CA LYS A 3 -12.10 -26.67 58.55
C LYS A 3 -13.05 -27.08 57.39
N LEU A 4 -12.53 -28.02 56.59
CA LEU A 4 -13.24 -28.89 55.63
C LEU A 4 -13.92 -30.09 56.30
N SER A 5 -14.92 -30.69 55.64
CA SER A 5 -15.05 -32.16 55.38
C SER A 5 -16.33 -32.47 54.57
N LEU A 6 -16.56 -33.68 54.02
CA LEU A 6 -15.85 -34.42 52.95
C LEU A 6 -16.74 -35.61 52.51
N GLN A 7 -16.73 -35.99 51.21
CA GLN A 7 -17.38 -37.21 50.62
C GLN A 7 -18.93 -37.13 50.56
N GLN A 8 -19.69 -37.75 49.64
CA GLN A 8 -19.59 -38.94 48.76
C GLN A 8 -20.34 -38.67 47.41
N LEU A 9 -20.25 -39.40 46.27
CA LEU A 9 -19.37 -40.46 45.70
C LEU A 9 -19.52 -40.47 44.13
N TYR A 10 -18.78 -41.36 43.45
CA TYR A 10 -18.65 -41.64 42.00
C TYR A 10 -19.91 -41.89 41.15
N THR A 11 -19.89 -41.48 39.86
CA THR A 11 -19.74 -42.39 38.68
C THR A 11 -19.55 -41.63 37.34
N LEU A 12 -18.74 -42.19 36.44
CA LEU A 12 -18.55 -41.74 35.04
C LEU A 12 -19.35 -42.64 34.08
N PRO A 13 -19.56 -42.22 32.82
CA PRO A 13 -18.86 -42.96 31.77
C PRO A 13 -18.18 -42.07 30.71
N THR A 14 -17.05 -42.58 30.23
CA THR A 14 -16.29 -42.10 29.08
C THR A 14 -16.86 -42.61 27.75
N THR A 15 -16.84 -41.78 26.71
CA THR A 15 -16.68 -42.27 25.32
C THR A 15 -15.67 -41.39 24.57
N THR A 16 -14.74 -42.05 23.88
CA THR A 16 -13.56 -41.45 23.26
C THR A 16 -13.75 -41.39 21.74
N SER A 17 -13.40 -40.27 21.10
CA SER A 17 -13.36 -40.17 19.64
C SER A 17 -12.13 -39.34 19.22
N THR A 18 -11.08 -40.03 18.79
CA THR A 18 -9.78 -39.43 18.40
C THR A 18 -9.52 -39.65 16.91
N LEU A 19 -9.34 -38.57 16.14
CA LEU A 19 -8.71 -38.56 14.82
C LEU A 19 -7.88 -37.27 14.64
N PRO A 20 -6.90 -37.22 13.71
CA PRO A 20 -5.53 -36.89 14.12
C PRO A 20 -5.02 -35.50 13.74
N ILE A 21 -3.96 -35.09 14.44
CA ILE A 21 -3.12 -33.92 14.16
C ILE A 21 -2.10 -34.28 13.07
N PRO A 22 -1.96 -33.52 11.97
CA PRO A 22 -0.92 -33.76 10.97
C PRO A 22 0.45 -33.28 11.46
N GLN A 23 1.37 -34.23 11.68
CA GLN A 23 2.80 -33.94 11.79
C GLN A 23 3.39 -33.79 10.39
N PHE A 24 3.99 -32.63 10.08
CA PHE A 24 4.82 -32.48 8.89
C PHE A 24 6.30 -32.67 9.25
N LEU A 25 6.94 -33.64 8.58
CA LEU A 25 8.35 -33.98 8.76
C LEU A 25 9.27 -32.92 8.14
N PHE A 26 10.33 -32.56 8.87
CA PHE A 26 11.52 -31.95 8.28
C PHE A 26 12.35 -32.99 7.52
N PRO A 27 12.71 -32.77 6.25
CA PRO A 27 13.76 -33.54 5.60
C PRO A 27 15.14 -33.00 6.03
N LEU A 28 15.87 -33.81 6.79
CA LEU A 28 17.33 -33.66 6.96
C LEU A 28 17.99 -33.85 5.60
N PHE A 29 18.74 -32.84 5.11
CA PHE A 29 19.67 -33.01 3.99
C PHE A 29 21.10 -32.69 4.39
N THR A 30 21.99 -33.53 3.87
CA THR A 30 23.40 -33.67 4.23
C THR A 30 24.31 -32.59 3.64
N ALA A 31 25.36 -32.23 4.36
CA ALA A 31 26.43 -31.38 3.86
C ALA A 31 27.33 -32.10 2.83
N PRO A 32 27.84 -31.40 1.81
CA PRO A 32 29.01 -31.82 1.03
C PRO A 32 30.29 -31.12 1.50
N THR A 33 31.38 -31.89 1.56
CA THR A 33 32.76 -31.45 1.82
C THR A 33 33.46 -30.89 0.56
N PRO A 34 34.64 -30.23 0.67
CA PRO A 34 35.12 -29.28 -0.34
C PRO A 34 36.26 -29.75 -1.28
N PHE A 35 36.59 -28.88 -2.27
CA PHE A 35 37.79 -28.85 -3.13
C PHE A 35 37.88 -29.87 -4.29
N PRO A 36 38.69 -29.64 -5.37
CA PRO A 36 39.84 -28.73 -5.49
C PRO A 36 39.87 -27.72 -6.66
N THR A 37 41.04 -27.09 -6.79
CA THR A 37 41.40 -25.80 -7.43
C THR A 37 42.01 -25.94 -8.85
N GLU A 38 42.32 -24.80 -9.48
CA GLU A 38 43.25 -24.58 -10.63
C GLU A 38 42.72 -24.91 -12.05
N LEU A 39 43.19 -24.31 -13.17
CA LEU A 39 44.39 -23.47 -13.42
C LEU A 39 44.16 -22.42 -14.57
N HIS A 40 45.08 -21.47 -14.73
CA HIS A 40 45.12 -20.34 -15.71
C HIS A 40 44.86 -20.63 -17.21
N SER A 41 44.44 -19.58 -17.96
CA SER A 41 45.29 -19.04 -19.05
C SER A 41 44.96 -17.57 -19.41
N GLN A 42 45.97 -16.85 -19.94
CA GLN A 42 45.88 -15.47 -20.45
C GLN A 42 46.00 -15.46 -21.99
N ARG A 43 45.34 -14.50 -22.68
CA ARG A 43 45.78 -13.72 -23.88
C ARG A 43 44.57 -12.90 -24.36
N CYS A 44 44.58 -11.58 -24.62
CA CYS A 44 45.52 -10.62 -25.23
C CYS A 44 45.05 -10.21 -26.66
N CYS A 45 44.61 -8.95 -26.76
CA CYS A 45 44.59 -8.04 -27.91
C CYS A 45 44.08 -8.47 -29.31
N ARG A 46 43.15 -7.67 -29.87
CA ARG A 46 43.49 -6.86 -31.06
C ARG A 46 42.55 -5.66 -31.31
N THR A 47 43.16 -4.60 -31.85
CA THR A 47 42.60 -3.31 -32.26
C THR A 47 42.17 -3.32 -33.73
N THR A 48 41.25 -2.43 -34.11
CA THR A 48 41.30 -1.75 -35.43
C THR A 48 40.55 -0.41 -35.37
N MET A 49 41.01 0.57 -36.16
CA MET A 49 40.51 1.97 -36.20
C MET A 49 39.88 2.31 -37.56
N HIS A 50 39.32 3.53 -37.63
CA HIS A 50 39.17 4.41 -38.83
C HIS A 50 37.93 4.20 -39.73
N ARG A 51 37.30 5.23 -40.32
CA ARG A 51 37.28 6.72 -40.14
C ARG A 51 36.01 7.31 -40.83
N PRO A 52 35.73 8.65 -40.81
CA PRO A 52 34.40 9.24 -41.06
C PRO A 52 34.26 9.90 -42.46
N PHE A 53 33.18 10.68 -42.66
CA PHE A 53 32.96 11.87 -43.54
C PHE A 53 31.45 12.26 -43.40
N GLU A 54 30.91 13.46 -43.66
CA GLU A 54 31.39 14.84 -43.89
C GLU A 54 30.22 15.83 -43.58
N ALA A 55 30.31 17.15 -43.85
CA ALA A 55 29.40 18.16 -43.24
C ALA A 55 28.78 19.24 -44.17
N PHE A 56 27.60 19.76 -43.75
CA PHE A 56 26.99 21.08 -44.11
C PHE A 56 26.51 21.29 -45.58
N PRO A 57 25.63 22.29 -45.92
CA PRO A 57 25.52 23.67 -45.35
C PRO A 57 24.11 24.29 -45.14
N LYS A 58 24.09 25.60 -44.85
CA LYS A 58 22.98 26.48 -44.40
C LYS A 58 22.18 27.20 -45.52
N ARG A 59 20.94 27.60 -45.21
CA ARG A 59 20.21 28.85 -45.62
C ARG A 59 18.94 28.93 -44.73
N GLN A 60 18.54 29.97 -43.99
CA GLN A 60 18.56 31.44 -44.08
C GLN A 60 17.36 32.08 -44.83
N ASP A 61 16.57 32.82 -44.04
CA ASP A 61 15.57 33.88 -44.32
C ASP A 61 14.37 33.66 -45.25
N ARG A 62 13.15 33.87 -44.71
CA ARG A 62 12.35 35.10 -44.94
C ARG A 62 11.07 35.18 -44.11
N ALA A 63 10.73 36.40 -43.68
CA ALA A 63 9.43 36.74 -43.09
C ALA A 63 8.42 37.17 -44.17
N CYS A 64 7.11 37.05 -43.88
CA CYS A 64 6.06 37.75 -44.63
C CYS A 64 4.85 38.05 -43.72
N ILE A 65 4.20 39.20 -43.95
CA ILE A 65 3.15 39.80 -43.09
C ILE A 65 1.80 39.86 -43.84
N SER A 66 0.69 39.76 -43.09
CA SER A 66 -0.71 40.03 -43.50
C SER A 66 -1.34 39.03 -44.49
N LYS A 67 -2.61 38.63 -44.37
CA LYS A 67 -3.84 39.44 -44.22
C LYS A 67 -4.98 38.70 -43.50
N GLN A 68 -6.00 39.45 -43.08
CA GLN A 68 -7.28 38.93 -42.56
C GLN A 68 -8.17 38.39 -43.68
N THR A 69 -8.88 37.27 -43.43
CA THR A 69 -10.25 37.06 -43.89
C THR A 69 -10.99 36.14 -42.91
N GLN A 70 -12.27 36.37 -42.67
CA GLN A 70 -13.12 35.52 -41.84
C GLN A 70 -13.67 34.34 -42.67
N ALA A 71 -13.75 33.16 -42.08
CA ALA A 71 -14.69 32.10 -42.43
C ALA A 71 -14.89 31.18 -41.22
N GLU A 72 -16.13 30.88 -40.89
CA GLU A 72 -16.49 29.90 -39.86
C GLU A 72 -16.39 28.49 -40.46
N ALA A 73 -15.79 27.56 -39.72
CA ALA A 73 -15.85 26.14 -40.01
C ALA A 73 -15.68 25.37 -38.69
N GLU A 74 -16.59 24.43 -38.45
CA GLU A 74 -16.58 23.55 -37.28
C GLU A 74 -15.34 22.64 -37.33
N ALA A 75 -14.61 22.54 -36.22
CA ALA A 75 -13.46 21.66 -36.09
C ALA A 75 -13.83 20.51 -35.13
N GLU A 76 -13.89 19.31 -35.68
CA GLU A 76 -13.79 18.07 -34.91
C GLU A 76 -12.36 18.01 -34.35
N GLU A 77 -12.18 18.27 -33.05
CA GLU A 77 -10.89 18.03 -32.39
C GLU A 77 -10.73 16.52 -32.13
N GLU A 78 -10.17 15.80 -33.12
CA GLU A 78 -9.47 14.55 -32.86
C GLU A 78 -8.33 14.83 -31.87
N SER A 79 -8.51 14.46 -30.60
CA SER A 79 -7.43 14.54 -29.62
C SER A 79 -6.35 13.52 -29.96
N SER A 80 -5.21 14.02 -30.46
CA SER A 80 -4.03 13.19 -30.70
C SER A 80 -3.42 12.73 -29.38
N TYR A 81 -3.86 11.58 -28.86
CA TYR A 81 -3.25 10.94 -27.70
C TYR A 81 -1.77 10.63 -27.99
N SER A 82 -0.87 11.18 -27.18
CA SER A 82 0.52 10.78 -27.14
C SER A 82 0.69 9.46 -26.38
N ASP A 83 1.45 8.52 -26.94
CA ASP A 83 1.73 7.19 -26.35
C ASP A 83 2.24 7.20 -24.89
N ASP A 84 2.75 8.33 -24.39
CA ASP A 84 3.23 8.48 -23.01
C ASP A 84 2.11 8.45 -21.95
N ASP A 85 0.86 8.82 -22.29
CA ASP A 85 -0.25 8.92 -21.32
C ASP A 85 -0.84 7.56 -20.90
N LEU A 86 -0.65 6.51 -21.71
CA LEU A 86 -1.06 5.14 -21.38
C LEU A 86 -0.23 4.49 -20.25
N SER A 87 0.76 5.23 -19.72
CA SER A 87 1.70 4.73 -18.71
C SER A 87 1.27 4.90 -17.25
N PHE A 88 0.13 5.54 -16.99
CA PHE A 88 -0.25 6.07 -15.67
C PHE A 88 -1.67 5.66 -15.26
N LEU A 89 -1.81 4.90 -14.17
CA LEU A 89 -3.11 4.59 -13.60
C LEU A 89 -3.59 5.76 -12.73
N SER A 90 -4.74 6.32 -13.11
CA SER A 90 -5.46 7.32 -12.32
C SER A 90 -6.24 6.63 -11.21
N LEU A 91 -5.64 6.52 -10.03
CA LEU A 91 -6.33 6.00 -8.85
C LEU A 91 -7.25 7.07 -8.21
N SER A 92 -7.17 8.33 -8.68
CA SER A 92 -7.70 9.53 -8.03
C SER A 92 -9.22 9.62 -7.96
N GLU A 93 -9.93 9.02 -8.91
CA GLU A 93 -11.35 9.23 -9.13
C GLU A 93 -12.13 7.92 -8.95
N LYS A 94 -13.25 8.01 -8.24
CA LYS A 94 -14.23 6.94 -8.12
C LYS A 94 -14.84 6.69 -9.50
N PRO A 95 -14.85 5.45 -10.03
CA PRO A 95 -15.55 5.16 -11.28
C PRO A 95 -17.02 5.58 -11.14
N ASP A 96 -17.58 6.22 -12.18
CA ASP A 96 -19.01 6.52 -12.18
C ASP A 96 -19.76 5.18 -12.08
N ARG A 97 -20.72 5.11 -11.15
CA ARG A 97 -21.57 3.93 -10.97
C ARG A 97 -22.26 3.55 -12.28
N ASN A 98 -22.65 4.54 -13.08
CA ASN A 98 -23.27 4.30 -14.38
C ASN A 98 -22.31 3.70 -15.42
N MET A 99 -21.00 3.88 -15.25
CA MET A 99 -19.99 3.32 -16.15
C MET A 99 -19.72 1.84 -15.83
N ALA A 100 -19.68 1.48 -14.55
CA ALA A 100 -19.67 0.06 -14.13
C ALA A 100 -20.94 -0.68 -14.60
N LEU A 101 -22.09 -0.01 -14.64
CA LEU A 101 -23.35 -0.56 -15.19
C LEU A 101 -23.37 -0.69 -16.74
N LEU A 102 -22.35 -0.20 -17.46
CA LEU A 102 -22.25 -0.41 -18.92
C LEU A 102 -21.47 -1.70 -19.23
N ASP A 103 -20.49 -2.05 -18.38
CA ASP A 103 -19.83 -3.36 -18.42
C ASP A 103 -20.80 -4.50 -18.07
N ASP A 104 -21.95 -4.22 -17.42
CA ASP A 104 -22.99 -5.21 -17.14
C ASP A 104 -23.53 -5.90 -18.41
N TYR A 105 -23.51 -5.24 -19.58
CA TYR A 105 -23.90 -5.88 -20.85
C TYR A 105 -22.89 -6.95 -21.31
N GLU A 106 -21.61 -6.84 -20.94
CA GLU A 106 -20.61 -7.88 -21.15
C GLU A 106 -20.60 -8.89 -19.97
N ALA A 107 -20.98 -8.46 -18.75
CA ALA A 107 -21.13 -9.31 -17.58
C ALA A 107 -22.32 -10.29 -17.70
N ASP A 108 -23.41 -9.87 -18.33
CA ASP A 108 -24.57 -10.70 -18.71
C ASP A 108 -24.19 -11.77 -19.76
N GLU A 109 -23.19 -11.54 -20.63
CA GLU A 109 -22.63 -12.58 -21.50
C GLU A 109 -21.70 -13.57 -20.74
N LEU A 110 -21.29 -13.22 -19.51
CA LEU A 110 -20.30 -13.97 -18.71
C LEU A 110 -20.90 -14.67 -17.46
N ASP A 111 -22.23 -14.73 -17.32
CA ASP A 111 -22.94 -15.30 -16.15
C ASP A 111 -22.51 -14.67 -14.79
N LEU A 112 -22.08 -13.41 -14.79
CA LEU A 112 -21.69 -12.68 -13.57
C LEU A 112 -22.93 -12.12 -12.84
N ASP A 113 -23.70 -12.99 -12.19
CA ASP A 113 -24.91 -12.65 -11.41
C ASP A 113 -24.57 -11.76 -10.19
N PHE A 114 -24.53 -10.44 -10.41
CA PHE A 114 -24.56 -9.42 -9.36
C PHE A 114 -25.98 -9.31 -8.80
N GLY A 115 -26.39 -10.32 -8.02
CA GLY A 115 -27.74 -10.40 -7.46
C GLY A 115 -28.19 -9.09 -6.80
N PRO A 116 -29.50 -8.74 -6.85
CA PRO A 116 -30.03 -7.37 -6.68
C PRO A 116 -29.82 -6.69 -5.31
N ASN A 117 -29.13 -7.36 -4.40
CA ASN A 117 -28.75 -6.86 -3.07
C ASN A 117 -27.22 -6.67 -2.91
N HIS A 118 -26.43 -6.77 -3.98
CA HIS A 118 -24.98 -6.58 -3.92
C HIS A 118 -24.63 -5.17 -3.45
N ARG A 119 -23.76 -5.05 -2.45
CA ARG A 119 -23.34 -3.76 -1.85
C ARG A 119 -21.93 -3.37 -2.25
N SER A 120 -21.71 -2.14 -2.69
CA SER A 120 -20.36 -1.71 -3.04
C SER A 120 -20.07 -0.24 -2.75
N GLY A 121 -18.83 0.03 -2.32
CA GLY A 121 -18.37 1.40 -2.13
C GLY A 121 -16.98 1.52 -1.54
N TYR A 122 -16.56 2.77 -1.40
CA TYR A 122 -15.22 3.17 -0.98
C TYR A 122 -15.23 3.59 0.49
N VAL A 123 -14.17 3.22 1.22
CA VAL A 123 -14.09 3.35 2.67
C VAL A 123 -12.77 4.00 3.06
N ALA A 124 -12.81 5.20 3.65
CA ALA A 124 -11.59 5.92 4.03
C ALA A 124 -11.11 5.52 5.44
N LEU A 125 -9.87 5.01 5.55
CA LEU A 125 -9.21 4.77 6.84
C LEU A 125 -8.46 6.02 7.31
N LEU A 126 -8.94 6.68 8.37
CA LEU A 126 -8.34 7.86 8.98
C LEU A 126 -7.74 7.58 10.36
N GLY A 127 -6.95 8.54 10.85
CA GLY A 127 -6.33 8.50 12.17
C GLY A 127 -4.84 8.85 12.17
N LYS A 128 -4.33 9.25 13.34
CA LYS A 128 -2.94 9.66 13.55
C LYS A 128 -1.94 8.52 13.20
N PRO A 129 -0.64 8.80 13.02
CA PRO A 129 0.36 7.74 12.82
C PRO A 129 0.33 6.67 13.93
N ASN A 130 0.60 5.43 13.54
CA ASN A 130 0.72 4.25 14.43
C ASN A 130 -0.55 3.82 15.18
N VAL A 131 -1.74 4.33 14.84
CA VAL A 131 -3.03 3.84 15.40
C VAL A 131 -3.42 2.45 14.87
N GLY A 132 -2.82 2.01 13.75
CA GLY A 132 -2.99 0.66 13.19
C GLY A 132 -3.88 0.54 11.93
N LYS A 133 -4.03 1.60 11.12
CA LYS A 133 -4.79 1.60 9.85
C LYS A 133 -4.41 0.45 8.92
N SER A 134 -3.15 0.40 8.50
CA SER A 134 -2.57 -0.68 7.68
C SER A 134 -2.70 -2.06 8.32
N THR A 135 -2.73 -2.16 9.65
CA THR A 135 -2.98 -3.43 10.35
C THR A 135 -4.43 -3.87 10.18
N LEU A 136 -5.40 -2.95 10.31
CA LEU A 136 -6.81 -3.22 10.08
C LEU A 136 -7.10 -3.58 8.62
N ALA A 137 -6.54 -2.83 7.67
CA ALA A 137 -6.66 -3.10 6.23
C ALA A 137 -6.15 -4.51 5.88
N ASN A 138 -4.92 -4.83 6.28
CA ASN A 138 -4.35 -6.17 6.07
C ASN A 138 -5.21 -7.28 6.73
N GLN A 139 -5.75 -7.03 7.92
CA GLN A 139 -6.59 -7.98 8.64
C GLN A 139 -7.97 -8.19 7.97
N MET A 140 -8.54 -7.15 7.36
CA MET A 140 -9.82 -7.22 6.63
C MET A 140 -9.71 -8.00 5.31
N ILE A 141 -8.60 -7.84 4.59
CA ILE A 141 -8.31 -8.57 3.34
C ILE A 141 -7.83 -10.00 3.64
N GLY A 142 -7.18 -10.22 4.78
CA GLY A 142 -6.55 -11.49 5.14
C GLY A 142 -5.12 -11.66 4.61
N GLN A 143 -4.55 -10.63 3.98
CA GLN A 143 -3.18 -10.63 3.46
C GLN A 143 -2.43 -9.33 3.80
N LYS A 144 -1.10 -9.35 3.67
CA LYS A 144 -0.24 -8.20 3.97
C LYS A 144 0.04 -7.38 2.71
N LEU A 145 -0.71 -6.30 2.49
CA LEU A 145 -0.46 -5.31 1.44
C LEU A 145 0.32 -4.09 1.95
N SER A 146 -0.10 -3.54 3.09
CA SER A 146 0.50 -2.33 3.65
C SER A 146 1.57 -2.62 4.71
N ILE A 147 2.54 -1.71 4.83
CA ILE A 147 3.64 -1.81 5.81
C ILE A 147 3.12 -1.61 7.24
N VAL A 148 3.51 -2.49 8.17
CA VAL A 148 3.16 -2.40 9.59
C VAL A 148 4.41 -2.32 10.46
N THR A 149 4.63 -1.16 11.11
CA THR A 149 5.73 -0.94 12.06
C THR A 149 5.35 0.13 13.09
N ASP A 150 6.17 0.30 14.13
CA ASP A 150 6.02 1.26 15.22
C ASP A 150 6.57 2.66 14.89
N LYS A 151 7.21 2.82 13.73
CA LYS A 151 7.71 4.10 13.22
C LYS A 151 6.57 4.86 12.51
N PRO A 152 6.44 6.18 12.70
CA PRO A 152 5.45 7.00 11.99
C PRO A 152 5.74 7.09 10.48
N GLN A 153 4.83 7.71 9.71
CA GLN A 153 5.02 8.02 8.28
C GLN A 153 5.32 6.78 7.41
N THR A 154 4.70 5.64 7.74
CA THR A 154 4.88 4.35 7.06
C THR A 154 4.09 4.22 5.79
N THR A 155 2.86 4.72 5.75
CA THR A 155 2.04 4.79 4.53
C THR A 155 2.23 6.18 3.92
N ARG A 156 2.63 6.24 2.65
CA ARG A 156 2.91 7.51 1.94
C ARG A 156 2.12 7.63 0.64
N HIS A 157 2.00 6.53 -0.10
CA HIS A 157 0.99 6.39 -1.15
C HIS A 157 -0.32 5.95 -0.50
N ARG A 158 -1.45 6.32 -1.11
CA ARG A 158 -2.75 5.76 -0.76
C ARG A 158 -2.83 4.36 -1.37
N ILE A 159 -2.96 3.33 -0.53
CA ILE A 159 -3.04 1.94 -0.99
C ILE A 159 -4.52 1.55 -1.05
N LEU A 160 -4.98 1.08 -2.21
CA LEU A 160 -6.31 0.52 -2.37
C LEU A 160 -6.32 -0.94 -1.97
N CYS A 161 -7.21 -1.27 -1.04
CA CYS A 161 -7.34 -2.57 -0.40
C CYS A 161 -8.75 -3.10 -0.69
N ILE A 162 -8.88 -3.93 -1.72
CA ILE A 162 -10.15 -4.45 -2.21
C ILE A 162 -10.50 -5.72 -1.42
N CYS A 163 -11.69 -5.74 -0.80
CA CYS A 163 -12.23 -6.91 -0.12
C CYS A 163 -13.60 -7.25 -0.72
N SER A 164 -13.66 -8.36 -1.44
CA SER A 164 -14.83 -8.82 -2.18
C SER A 164 -15.44 -10.06 -1.52
N GLY A 165 -16.76 -10.12 -1.47
CA GLY A 165 -17.56 -11.29 -1.10
C GLY A 165 -18.52 -11.70 -2.21
N SER A 166 -19.42 -12.64 -1.92
CA SER A 166 -20.53 -13.03 -2.82
C SER A 166 -21.44 -11.84 -3.15
N ASP A 167 -21.78 -11.09 -2.12
CA ASP A 167 -22.85 -10.09 -2.04
C ASP A 167 -22.32 -8.69 -1.69
N TYR A 168 -21.00 -8.50 -1.65
CA TYR A 168 -20.40 -7.19 -1.44
C TYR A 168 -19.03 -6.99 -2.09
N GLN A 169 -18.65 -5.71 -2.23
CA GLN A 169 -17.26 -5.30 -2.43
C GLN A 169 -16.98 -3.98 -1.70
N MET A 170 -16.06 -4.01 -0.72
CA MET A 170 -15.58 -2.82 -0.03
C MET A 170 -14.16 -2.46 -0.48
N VAL A 171 -13.96 -1.21 -0.85
CA VAL A 171 -12.66 -0.70 -1.32
C VAL A 171 -12.08 0.23 -0.27
N LEU A 172 -11.16 -0.30 0.53
CA LEU A 172 -10.53 0.41 1.65
C LEU A 172 -9.37 1.28 1.12
N TYR A 173 -9.42 2.59 1.37
CA TYR A 173 -8.27 3.47 1.20
C TYR A 173 -7.40 3.45 2.46
N ASP A 174 -6.27 2.73 2.46
CA ASP A 174 -5.25 2.89 3.50
C ASP A 174 -4.45 4.16 3.23
N THR A 175 -4.72 5.21 4.00
CA THR A 175 -4.11 6.53 3.81
C THR A 175 -2.87 6.73 4.69
N PRO A 176 -1.99 7.68 4.33
CA PRO A 176 -1.02 8.25 5.26
C PRO A 176 -1.67 8.67 6.58
N GLY A 177 -0.95 8.54 7.70
CA GLY A 177 -1.44 9.06 8.98
C GLY A 177 -1.42 10.57 9.02
N VAL A 178 -2.53 11.19 9.44
CA VAL A 178 -2.69 12.65 9.50
C VAL A 178 -1.56 13.28 10.30
N LEU A 179 -0.84 14.21 9.69
CA LEU A 179 0.37 14.83 10.22
C LEU A 179 0.03 16.21 10.80
N GLN A 180 0.33 16.42 12.08
CA GLN A 180 0.12 17.72 12.74
C GLN A 180 0.97 18.87 12.17
N LYS A 181 2.02 18.56 11.38
CA LYS A 181 2.90 19.53 10.71
C LYS A 181 3.43 18.96 9.40
N GLU A 182 3.25 19.72 8.33
CA GLU A 182 3.90 19.47 7.05
C GLU A 182 5.28 20.15 7.04
N MET A 183 6.36 19.38 6.86
CA MET A 183 7.74 19.88 6.86
C MET A 183 8.34 19.90 5.44
N HIS A 184 7.80 19.08 4.55
CA HIS A 184 8.24 18.89 3.17
C HIS A 184 7.03 18.87 2.22
N LYS A 185 7.26 19.19 0.94
CA LYS A 185 6.24 19.09 -0.12
C LYS A 185 5.62 17.69 -0.21
N LEU A 186 6.41 16.64 0.07
CA LEU A 186 5.93 15.26 0.25
C LEU A 186 4.79 15.18 1.29
N ASP A 187 4.91 15.86 2.42
CA ASP A 187 3.91 15.82 3.49
C ASP A 187 2.60 16.46 3.04
N SER A 188 2.65 17.61 2.36
CA SER A 188 1.49 18.27 1.74
C SER A 188 0.80 17.39 0.71
N MET A 189 1.55 16.66 -0.11
CA MET A 189 0.99 15.74 -1.11
C MET A 189 0.34 14.52 -0.46
N MET A 190 0.93 13.98 0.62
CA MET A 190 0.28 12.94 1.43
C MET A 190 -1.04 13.43 2.03
N MET A 191 -1.10 14.65 2.58
CA MET A 191 -2.34 15.20 3.14
C MET A 191 -3.40 15.51 2.06
N LYS A 192 -3.00 15.90 0.84
CA LYS A 192 -3.90 15.97 -0.32
C LYS A 192 -4.51 14.61 -0.65
N ASN A 193 -3.72 13.53 -0.62
CA ASN A 193 -4.20 12.17 -0.86
C ASN A 193 -5.13 11.67 0.25
N VAL A 194 -4.92 12.07 1.51
CA VAL A 194 -5.85 11.82 2.62
C VAL A 194 -7.19 12.48 2.33
N ARG A 195 -7.21 13.80 2.05
CA ARG A 195 -8.45 14.55 1.76
C ARG A 195 -9.21 13.99 0.56
N SER A 196 -8.50 13.67 -0.53
CA SER A 196 -9.09 13.04 -1.72
C SER A 196 -9.70 11.66 -1.44
N ALA A 197 -9.11 10.85 -0.55
CA ALA A 197 -9.68 9.56 -0.17
C ALA A 197 -11.03 9.71 0.57
N VAL A 198 -11.17 10.77 1.37
CA VAL A 198 -12.37 11.02 2.19
C VAL A 198 -13.51 11.59 1.36
N VAL A 199 -13.24 12.57 0.49
CA VAL A 199 -14.24 13.16 -0.43
C VAL A 199 -14.89 12.10 -1.34
N ASN A 200 -14.16 11.04 -1.69
CA ASN A 200 -14.64 9.96 -2.54
C ASN A 200 -15.28 8.76 -1.78
N ALA A 201 -15.24 8.75 -0.44
CA ALA A 201 -15.68 7.61 0.36
C ALA A 201 -17.18 7.63 0.67
N ASP A 202 -17.81 6.45 0.63
CA ASP A 202 -19.19 6.24 1.05
C ASP A 202 -19.32 6.17 2.59
N CYS A 203 -18.24 5.80 3.30
CA CYS A 203 -18.14 5.92 4.76
C CYS A 203 -16.69 6.10 5.24
N VAL A 204 -16.51 6.64 6.45
CA VAL A 204 -15.21 6.99 7.04
C VAL A 204 -14.96 6.20 8.33
N LEU A 205 -13.77 5.63 8.48
CA LEU A 205 -13.35 4.89 9.67
C LEU A 205 -12.23 5.65 10.39
N VAL A 206 -12.47 6.16 11.60
CA VAL A 206 -11.49 6.91 12.37
C VAL A 206 -10.85 6.02 13.43
N LEU A 207 -9.59 5.61 13.20
CA LEU A 207 -8.87 4.77 14.14
C LEU A 207 -8.16 5.60 15.20
N VAL A 208 -8.39 5.25 16.47
CA VAL A 208 -7.70 5.80 17.64
C VAL A 208 -6.97 4.71 18.42
N ASP A 209 -5.93 5.08 19.16
CA ASP A 209 -5.11 4.16 19.94
C ASP A 209 -5.66 4.01 21.37
N ALA A 210 -6.20 2.83 21.70
CA ALA A 210 -6.77 2.55 23.00
C ALA A 210 -5.77 2.65 24.17
N CYS A 211 -4.46 2.64 23.93
CA CYS A 211 -3.48 2.89 24.99
C CYS A 211 -3.39 4.38 25.39
N LYS A 212 -3.70 5.31 24.48
CA LYS A 212 -3.56 6.75 24.71
C LYS A 212 -4.72 7.33 25.53
N ALA A 213 -4.54 8.54 26.06
CA ALA A 213 -5.66 9.30 26.61
C ALA A 213 -6.67 9.59 25.49
N PRO A 214 -7.99 9.59 25.78
CA PRO A 214 -8.97 10.02 24.80
C PRO A 214 -8.71 11.46 24.35
N GLU A 215 -8.84 11.70 23.05
CA GLU A 215 -8.64 12.99 22.41
C GLU A 215 -9.78 13.25 21.43
N LYS A 216 -10.09 14.53 21.17
CA LYS A 216 -11.05 14.90 20.14
C LYS A 216 -10.54 14.42 18.79
N ILE A 217 -11.43 13.81 18.00
CA ILE A 217 -11.14 13.43 16.62
C ILE A 217 -11.31 14.59 15.64
N ASP A 218 -11.85 15.72 16.10
CA ASP A 218 -12.17 16.92 15.33
C ASP A 218 -10.99 17.33 14.44
N GLU A 219 -9.74 17.39 14.94
CA GLU A 219 -8.55 17.66 14.12
C GLU A 219 -8.39 16.70 12.93
N VAL A 220 -8.61 15.40 13.16
CA VAL A 220 -8.47 14.33 12.15
C VAL A 220 -9.62 14.36 11.13
N LEU A 221 -10.80 14.79 11.58
CA LEU A 221 -11.97 15.00 10.73
C LEU A 221 -11.80 16.29 9.91
N GLU A 222 -11.46 17.42 10.51
CA GLU A 222 -11.25 18.71 9.83
C GLU A 222 -10.12 18.61 8.78
N ASP A 223 -8.95 18.05 9.14
CA ASP A 223 -7.83 17.86 8.21
C ASP A 223 -8.12 16.85 7.07
N GLY A 224 -9.11 15.97 7.27
CA GLY A 224 -9.44 14.86 6.37
C GLY A 224 -10.70 15.05 5.51
N ILE A 225 -11.79 15.53 6.10
CA ILE A 225 -13.11 15.78 5.50
C ILE A 225 -13.17 17.16 4.86
N GLY A 226 -12.62 18.20 5.51
CA GLY A 226 -12.81 19.59 5.10
C GLY A 226 -14.27 20.07 5.24
N ASP A 227 -14.61 21.16 4.54
CA ASP A 227 -15.95 21.77 4.54
C ASP A 227 -16.96 21.00 3.66
N LEU A 228 -17.15 19.70 3.88
CA LEU A 228 -18.19 18.92 3.20
C LEU A 228 -19.58 19.30 3.74
N GLU A 229 -20.51 19.64 2.85
CA GLU A 229 -21.89 20.04 3.19
C GLU A 229 -22.68 18.91 3.88
N GLU A 230 -22.38 17.66 3.52
CA GLU A 230 -22.90 16.45 4.18
C GLU A 230 -21.74 15.60 4.68
N LYS A 231 -21.80 15.21 5.96
CA LYS A 231 -20.80 14.36 6.60
C LYS A 231 -21.09 12.88 6.30
N PRO A 232 -20.15 12.12 5.72
CA PRO A 232 -20.35 10.70 5.47
C PRO A 232 -20.48 9.91 6.79
N PRO A 233 -21.19 8.77 6.79
CA PRO A 233 -21.27 7.87 7.95
C PRO A 233 -19.88 7.59 8.52
N THR A 234 -19.70 7.81 9.82
CA THR A 234 -18.39 7.81 10.48
C THR A 234 -18.38 6.84 11.66
N LEU A 235 -17.54 5.81 11.58
CA LEU A 235 -17.28 4.86 12.66
C LEU A 235 -15.97 5.21 13.38
N LEU A 236 -16.01 5.31 14.70
CA LEU A 236 -14.79 5.38 15.51
C LEU A 236 -14.33 3.98 15.92
N ILE A 237 -13.06 3.68 15.64
CA ILE A 237 -12.45 2.38 15.90
C ILE A 237 -11.41 2.53 17.02
N LEU A 238 -11.75 2.04 18.21
CA LEU A 238 -10.88 2.04 19.38
C LEU A 238 -9.93 0.83 19.32
N ASN A 239 -8.86 0.95 18.55
CA ASN A 239 -7.93 -0.15 18.24
C ASN A 239 -6.89 -0.39 19.36
N LYS A 240 -6.31 -1.59 19.38
CA LYS A 240 -5.38 -2.10 20.40
C LYS A 240 -6.02 -2.39 21.76
N LYS A 241 -7.30 -2.78 21.77
CA LYS A 241 -8.02 -3.14 23.01
C LYS A 241 -7.34 -4.26 23.81
N ASP A 242 -6.53 -5.09 23.16
CA ASP A 242 -5.72 -6.16 23.75
C ASP A 242 -4.61 -5.68 24.70
N LEU A 243 -4.24 -4.39 24.62
CA LEU A 243 -3.17 -3.80 25.44
C LEU A 243 -3.68 -3.10 26.70
N ILE A 244 -4.99 -3.00 26.91
CA ILE A 244 -5.61 -2.32 28.06
C ILE A 244 -6.66 -3.20 28.76
N LYS A 245 -7.02 -2.86 30.00
CA LYS A 245 -7.97 -3.66 30.78
C LYS A 245 -9.42 -3.44 30.30
N PRO A 246 -10.33 -4.43 30.39
CA PRO A 246 -11.73 -4.26 29.97
C PRO A 246 -12.45 -3.06 30.61
N GLY A 247 -12.20 -2.79 31.89
CA GLY A 247 -12.75 -1.62 32.59
C GLY A 247 -12.13 -0.27 32.18
N GLU A 248 -11.01 -0.27 31.46
CA GLU A 248 -10.45 0.91 30.81
C GLU A 248 -11.01 1.08 29.40
N VAL A 249 -11.25 -0.02 28.67
CA VAL A 249 -11.96 0.00 27.36
C VAL A 249 -13.33 0.64 27.53
N ALA A 250 -14.14 0.17 28.48
CA ALA A 250 -15.50 0.67 28.72
C ALA A 250 -15.54 2.18 29.01
N LYS A 251 -14.61 2.69 29.84
CA LYS A 251 -14.51 4.14 30.14
C LYS A 251 -14.12 4.98 28.93
N LYS A 252 -13.32 4.45 28.01
CA LYS A 252 -12.92 5.17 26.79
C LYS A 252 -14.03 5.14 25.76
N LEU A 253 -14.75 4.03 25.65
CA LEU A 253 -15.95 3.90 24.82
C LEU A 253 -17.03 4.91 25.24
N GLU A 254 -17.41 4.94 26.52
CA GLU A 254 -18.35 5.94 27.09
C GLU A 254 -17.88 7.39 26.83
N TRP A 255 -16.56 7.64 26.88
CA TRP A 255 -16.03 8.96 26.57
C TRP A 255 -16.20 9.32 25.09
N TYR A 256 -15.85 8.43 24.16
CA TYR A 256 -15.98 8.71 22.73
C TYR A 256 -17.44 8.88 22.31
N GLU A 257 -18.34 8.01 22.77
CA GLU A 257 -19.80 8.12 22.54
C GLU A 257 -20.38 9.45 23.03
N LYS A 258 -19.81 10.03 24.10
CA LYS A 258 -20.30 11.28 24.70
C LYS A 258 -19.66 12.55 24.13
N PHE A 259 -18.42 12.47 23.67
CA PHE A 259 -17.61 13.65 23.32
C PHE A 259 -17.19 13.70 21.85
N THR A 260 -17.62 12.74 21.01
CA THR A 260 -17.44 12.78 19.55
C THR A 260 -18.77 12.56 18.84
N ASP A 261 -18.93 13.26 17.72
CA ASP A 261 -20.08 13.12 16.83
C ASP A 261 -19.75 12.03 15.79
N VAL A 262 -20.09 10.78 16.11
CA VAL A 262 -19.87 9.59 15.26
C VAL A 262 -21.09 8.67 15.35
N ASP A 263 -21.35 7.89 14.30
CA ASP A 263 -22.46 6.93 14.28
C ASP A 263 -22.32 5.87 15.38
N GLU A 264 -21.09 5.37 15.59
CA GLU A 264 -20.81 4.25 16.49
C GLU A 264 -19.34 4.24 16.95
N VAL A 265 -19.05 3.52 18.04
CA VAL A 265 -17.71 3.32 18.61
C VAL A 265 -17.44 1.82 18.80
N ILE A 266 -16.65 1.21 17.93
CA ILE A 266 -16.32 -0.23 18.01
C ILE A 266 -14.89 -0.42 18.56
N PRO A 267 -14.70 -1.12 19.69
CA PRO A 267 -13.37 -1.43 20.22
C PRO A 267 -12.82 -2.68 19.53
N VAL A 268 -11.61 -2.61 18.96
CA VAL A 268 -11.00 -3.71 18.21
C VAL A 268 -9.57 -4.05 18.63
N SER A 269 -9.12 -5.24 18.26
CA SER A 269 -7.70 -5.55 18.13
C SER A 269 -7.43 -5.97 16.70
N ALA A 270 -7.00 -5.02 15.85
CA ALA A 270 -6.65 -5.30 14.47
C ALA A 270 -5.55 -6.36 14.34
N LYS A 271 -4.65 -6.45 15.32
CA LYS A 271 -3.55 -7.44 15.35
C LYS A 271 -4.03 -8.89 15.53
N TYR A 272 -5.15 -9.09 16.24
CA TYR A 272 -5.68 -10.43 16.55
C TYR A 272 -7.07 -10.67 15.94
N GLY A 273 -7.55 -9.78 15.05
CA GLY A 273 -8.87 -9.87 14.42
C GLY A 273 -10.07 -9.60 15.34
N HIS A 274 -9.88 -9.35 16.63
CA HIS A 274 -10.99 -9.23 17.59
C HIS A 274 -11.86 -8.00 17.29
N GLY A 275 -13.10 -8.22 16.84
CA GLY A 275 -14.08 -7.19 16.47
C GLY A 275 -13.86 -6.58 15.08
N VAL A 276 -13.05 -7.20 14.22
CA VAL A 276 -12.91 -6.76 12.81
C VAL A 276 -14.14 -7.15 11.99
N GLU A 277 -14.83 -8.24 12.35
CA GLU A 277 -16.13 -8.61 11.79
C GLU A 277 -17.21 -7.56 12.13
N ASP A 278 -17.32 -7.13 13.39
CA ASP A 278 -18.25 -6.07 13.81
C ASP A 278 -18.07 -4.78 12.96
N VAL A 279 -16.81 -4.42 12.65
CA VAL A 279 -16.49 -3.30 11.75
C VAL A 279 -16.89 -3.58 10.30
N ARG A 280 -16.70 -4.81 9.81
CA ARG A 280 -17.13 -5.21 8.46
C ARG A 280 -18.64 -5.11 8.31
N ASP A 281 -19.40 -5.63 9.28
CA ASP A 281 -20.86 -5.59 9.29
C ASP A 281 -21.38 -4.15 9.34
N TRP A 282 -20.74 -3.29 10.15
CA TRP A 282 -21.05 -1.86 10.16
C TRP A 282 -20.84 -1.21 8.79
N ILE A 283 -19.69 -1.44 8.14
CA ILE A 283 -19.40 -0.93 6.78
C ILE A 283 -20.50 -1.37 5.82
N LEU A 284 -20.81 -2.68 5.78
CA LEU A 284 -21.83 -3.24 4.88
C LEU A 284 -23.21 -2.64 5.13
N SER A 285 -23.56 -2.28 6.37
CA SER A 285 -24.82 -1.60 6.68
C SER A 285 -24.93 -0.19 6.09
N LYS A 286 -23.79 0.49 5.86
CA LYS A 286 -23.69 1.85 5.31
C LYS A 286 -23.43 1.88 3.80
N LEU A 287 -22.82 0.84 3.23
CA LEU A 287 -22.56 0.78 1.79
C LEU A 287 -23.87 0.70 0.98
N PRO A 288 -24.00 1.48 -0.11
CA PRO A 288 -25.15 1.42 -1.01
C PRO A 288 -25.12 0.14 -1.85
N ASN A 289 -26.28 -0.19 -2.43
CA ASN A 289 -26.35 -1.25 -3.44
C ASN A 289 -25.68 -0.77 -4.74
N GLY A 290 -24.98 -1.66 -5.44
CA GLY A 290 -24.28 -1.37 -6.69
C GLY A 290 -23.41 -2.53 -7.19
N PRO A 291 -22.95 -2.49 -8.46
CA PRO A 291 -22.09 -3.52 -9.04
C PRO A 291 -20.73 -3.56 -8.33
N ALA A 292 -19.94 -4.62 -8.57
CA ALA A 292 -18.53 -4.59 -8.19
C ALA A 292 -17.77 -3.60 -9.09
N TYR A 293 -16.93 -2.73 -8.51
CA TYR A 293 -16.06 -1.84 -9.27
C TYR A 293 -14.84 -2.59 -9.84
N TYR A 294 -14.52 -3.76 -9.28
CA TYR A 294 -13.33 -4.54 -9.59
C TYR A 294 -13.61 -6.05 -9.64
N PRO A 295 -12.81 -6.84 -10.39
CA PRO A 295 -12.82 -8.30 -10.31
C PRO A 295 -12.69 -8.81 -8.87
N LYS A 296 -13.47 -9.83 -8.51
CA LYS A 296 -13.59 -10.28 -7.11
C LYS A 296 -12.34 -11.03 -6.59
N ASP A 297 -11.48 -11.48 -7.48
CA ASP A 297 -10.20 -12.12 -7.21
C ASP A 297 -9.05 -11.14 -6.95
N ILE A 298 -9.19 -9.87 -7.38
CA ILE A 298 -8.18 -8.85 -7.10
C ILE A 298 -8.39 -8.18 -5.73
N VAL A 299 -7.24 -7.90 -5.12
CA VAL A 299 -7.10 -7.38 -3.74
C VAL A 299 -6.52 -5.97 -3.72
N SER A 300 -6.02 -5.49 -4.86
CA SER A 300 -5.50 -4.15 -5.09
C SER A 300 -5.31 -3.87 -6.58
N GLU A 301 -5.41 -2.61 -6.99
CA GLU A 301 -5.07 -2.16 -8.35
C GLU A 301 -3.57 -1.90 -8.55
N HIS A 302 -2.79 -1.84 -7.48
CA HIS A 302 -1.37 -1.49 -7.57
C HIS A 302 -0.57 -2.60 -8.27
N PRO A 303 0.31 -2.28 -9.24
CA PRO A 303 1.12 -3.29 -9.93
C PRO A 303 2.13 -3.94 -8.97
N GLU A 304 2.53 -5.19 -9.24
CA GLU A 304 3.51 -5.93 -8.41
C GLU A 304 4.78 -5.10 -8.08
N ARG A 305 5.23 -4.27 -9.03
CA ARG A 305 6.40 -3.40 -8.87
C ARG A 305 6.26 -2.41 -7.71
N PHE A 306 5.05 -1.93 -7.46
CA PHE A 306 4.74 -1.09 -6.31
C PHE A 306 4.96 -1.86 -5.00
N PHE A 307 4.38 -3.05 -4.87
CA PHE A 307 4.54 -3.89 -3.68
C PHE A 307 5.99 -4.35 -3.47
N VAL A 308 6.75 -4.63 -4.53
CA VAL A 308 8.19 -4.89 -4.46
C VAL A 308 8.95 -3.70 -3.86
N ALA A 309 8.63 -2.46 -4.26
CA ALA A 309 9.23 -1.27 -3.67
C ALA A 309 8.82 -1.10 -2.19
N GLU A 310 7.55 -1.34 -1.86
CA GLU A 310 7.03 -1.26 -0.48
C GLU A 310 7.66 -2.32 0.44
N ILE A 311 7.90 -3.55 -0.04
CA ILE A 311 8.60 -4.60 0.73
C ILE A 311 10.04 -4.19 1.03
N VAL A 312 10.78 -3.67 0.04
CA VAL A 312 12.14 -3.14 0.27
C VAL A 312 12.09 -1.98 1.26
N ARG A 313 11.11 -1.08 1.12
CA ARG A 313 10.90 0.06 2.03
C ARG A 313 10.57 -0.40 3.44
N GLU A 314 9.79 -1.46 3.63
CA GLU A 314 9.58 -2.07 4.94
C GLU A 314 10.91 -2.51 5.54
N LYS A 315 11.79 -3.15 4.77
CA LYS A 315 13.09 -3.59 5.31
C LYS A 315 14.01 -2.41 5.66
N ILE A 316 13.91 -1.28 4.95
CA ILE A 316 14.53 -0.01 5.39
C ILE A 316 13.95 0.42 6.74
N PHE A 317 12.62 0.43 6.86
CA PHE A 317 11.91 0.79 8.10
C PHE A 317 12.21 -0.18 9.26
N MET A 318 12.43 -1.47 9.03
CA MET A 318 12.82 -2.42 10.07
C MET A 318 14.28 -2.22 10.50
N GLN A 319 15.20 -2.14 9.53
CA GLN A 319 16.64 -2.19 9.78
C GLN A 319 17.23 -0.88 10.30
N TYR A 320 16.78 0.28 9.78
CA TYR A 320 17.37 1.57 10.13
C TYR A 320 16.54 2.34 11.17
N ARG A 321 17.16 3.36 11.76
CA ARG A 321 16.57 4.26 12.77
C ARG A 321 16.87 5.71 12.39
N ASN A 322 16.42 6.64 13.25
CA ASN A 322 16.62 8.08 13.08
C ASN A 322 16.06 8.56 11.73
N GLU A 323 16.76 9.43 11.01
CA GLU A 323 16.29 10.06 9.78
C GLU A 323 16.26 9.13 8.55
N ILE A 324 16.97 8.00 8.59
CA ILE A 324 17.21 7.15 7.40
C ILE A 324 15.92 6.62 6.77
N PRO A 325 14.96 5.99 7.50
CA PRO A 325 13.71 5.52 6.89
C PRO A 325 12.88 6.63 6.25
N TYR A 326 12.96 7.85 6.80
CA TYR A 326 12.17 9.00 6.33
C TYR A 326 12.81 9.69 5.11
N ALA A 327 14.14 9.63 4.97
CA ALA A 327 14.87 10.21 3.84
C ALA A 327 14.97 9.29 2.60
N CYS A 328 14.52 8.02 2.70
CA CYS A 328 14.56 7.06 1.60
C CYS A 328 13.35 7.16 0.66
N GLN A 329 13.60 7.01 -0.64
CA GLN A 329 12.62 6.63 -1.67
C GLN A 329 13.08 5.32 -2.32
N VAL A 330 12.15 4.45 -2.71
CA VAL A 330 12.45 3.16 -3.34
C VAL A 330 11.75 3.07 -4.69
N ASN A 331 12.50 2.79 -5.76
CA ASN A 331 12.00 2.70 -7.12
C ASN A 331 12.38 1.33 -7.72
N VAL A 332 11.46 0.64 -8.40
CA VAL A 332 11.81 -0.51 -9.26
C VAL A 332 12.20 0.01 -10.63
N VAL A 333 13.49 -0.05 -10.96
CA VAL A 333 14.05 0.46 -12.22
C VAL A 333 13.93 -0.56 -13.35
N SER A 334 13.92 -1.85 -13.03
CA SER A 334 13.69 -2.90 -14.02
C SER A 334 13.07 -4.13 -13.37
N TYR A 335 12.03 -4.68 -14.00
CA TYR A 335 11.47 -5.99 -13.69
C TYR A 335 11.50 -6.80 -14.99
N LYS A 336 12.15 -7.96 -15.00
CA LYS A 336 12.27 -8.84 -16.16
C LYS A 336 11.92 -10.27 -15.79
N THR A 337 10.72 -10.69 -16.17
CA THR A 337 10.22 -12.05 -16.03
C THR A 337 11.04 -13.01 -16.89
N ARG A 338 11.41 -14.17 -16.33
CA ARG A 338 12.17 -15.23 -17.00
C ARG A 338 11.46 -16.57 -16.80
N PRO A 339 11.12 -17.33 -17.86
CA PRO A 339 10.41 -18.60 -17.71
C PRO A 339 11.23 -19.71 -17.03
N THR A 340 12.54 -19.77 -17.32
CA THR A 340 13.43 -20.87 -16.91
C THR A 340 14.49 -20.46 -15.87
N ALA A 341 14.40 -19.24 -15.35
CA ALA A 341 15.39 -18.67 -14.44
C ALA A 341 14.69 -17.77 -13.41
N LYS A 342 15.46 -17.27 -12.45
CA LYS A 342 14.96 -16.26 -11.50
C LYS A 342 14.60 -14.97 -12.23
N ASP A 343 13.48 -14.37 -11.88
CA ASP A 343 13.11 -13.05 -12.38
C ASP A 343 14.12 -12.01 -11.91
N PHE A 344 14.48 -11.09 -12.79
CA PHE A 344 15.46 -10.07 -12.48
C PHE A 344 14.75 -8.78 -12.08
N ILE A 345 14.99 -8.34 -10.85
CA ILE A 345 14.41 -7.13 -10.28
C ILE A 345 15.56 -6.22 -9.87
N GLN A 346 15.63 -5.04 -10.46
CA GLN A 346 16.58 -3.98 -10.12
C GLN A 346 15.84 -2.87 -9.37
N VAL A 347 16.30 -2.59 -8.14
CA VAL A 347 15.73 -1.58 -7.25
C VAL A 347 16.76 -0.48 -6.99
N GLU A 348 16.29 0.75 -6.97
CA GLU A 348 17.05 1.93 -6.59
C GLU A 348 16.53 2.46 -5.25
N ILE A 349 17.43 2.60 -4.27
CA ILE A 349 17.17 3.33 -3.03
C ILE A 349 17.79 4.71 -3.16
N LEU A 350 16.95 5.74 -3.24
CA LEU A 350 17.36 7.14 -3.22
C LEU A 350 17.45 7.65 -1.78
N VAL A 351 18.47 8.44 -1.49
CA VAL A 351 18.64 9.19 -0.24
C VAL A 351 19.01 10.64 -0.51
N GLU A 352 18.77 11.54 0.43
CA GLU A 352 19.04 12.97 0.24
C GLU A 352 20.52 13.34 0.39
N LYS A 353 21.31 12.58 1.16
CA LYS A 353 22.70 12.95 1.52
C LYS A 353 23.67 11.78 1.36
N ASN A 354 24.91 12.08 0.99
CA ASN A 354 25.95 11.06 0.87
C ASN A 354 26.25 10.34 2.21
N SER A 355 26.10 11.02 3.35
CA SER A 355 26.18 10.39 4.68
C SER A 355 25.14 9.28 4.87
N GLN A 356 23.90 9.51 4.42
CA GLN A 356 22.82 8.53 4.46
C GLN A 356 23.14 7.35 3.54
N LYS A 357 23.70 7.60 2.34
CA LYS A 357 24.14 6.53 1.41
C LYS A 357 25.19 5.63 2.05
N ILE A 358 26.17 6.21 2.74
CA ILE A 358 27.20 5.46 3.48
C ILE A 358 26.57 4.60 4.59
N ILE A 359 25.56 5.12 5.31
CA ILE A 359 24.85 4.37 6.36
C ILE A 359 24.04 3.20 5.78
N VAL A 360 23.32 3.41 4.67
CA VAL A 360 22.53 2.36 4.00
C VAL A 360 23.41 1.25 3.41
N ILE A 361 24.56 1.61 2.82
CA ILE A 361 25.53 0.61 2.35
C ILE A 361 26.15 -0.14 3.55
N GLY A 362 26.55 0.61 4.56
CA GLY A 362 27.25 0.11 5.74
C GLY A 362 28.68 -0.36 5.45
N ARG A 363 29.41 -0.71 6.51
CA ARG A 363 30.79 -1.19 6.41
C ARG A 363 30.86 -2.44 5.51
N GLU A 364 31.71 -2.39 4.47
CA GLU A 364 31.92 -3.48 3.51
C GLU A 364 30.62 -3.96 2.82
N GLY A 365 29.60 -3.09 2.70
CA GLY A 365 28.30 -3.43 2.11
C GLY A 365 27.42 -4.35 2.97
N LYS A 366 27.81 -4.64 4.23
CA LYS A 366 27.14 -5.62 5.09
C LYS A 366 25.70 -5.23 5.44
N ALA A 367 25.41 -3.94 5.62
CA ALA A 367 24.06 -3.47 5.93
C ALA A 367 23.13 -3.61 4.71
N LEU A 368 23.57 -3.18 3.53
CA LEU A 368 22.82 -3.36 2.29
C LEU A 368 22.61 -4.84 1.95
N LYS A 369 23.60 -5.71 2.18
CA LYS A 369 23.47 -7.16 1.98
C LYS A 369 22.41 -7.78 2.91
N LEU A 370 22.35 -7.36 4.17
CA LEU A 370 21.31 -7.81 5.12
C LEU A 370 19.92 -7.40 4.64
N LEU A 371 19.75 -6.13 4.27
CA LEU A 371 18.50 -5.58 3.75
C LEU A 371 18.06 -6.29 2.46
N ALA A 372 18.95 -6.44 1.49
CA ALA A 372 18.66 -7.12 0.23
C ALA A 372 18.30 -8.59 0.43
N THR A 373 18.93 -9.27 1.40
CA THR A 373 18.60 -10.66 1.74
C THR A 373 17.20 -10.77 2.34
N ALA A 374 16.85 -9.89 3.29
CA ALA A 374 15.52 -9.86 3.89
C ALA A 374 14.44 -9.48 2.86
N ALA A 375 14.64 -8.42 2.09
CA ALA A 375 13.67 -7.97 1.09
C ALA A 375 13.45 -9.03 0.00
N ARG A 376 14.52 -9.70 -0.48
CA ARG A 376 14.38 -10.79 -1.45
C ARG A 376 13.53 -11.94 -0.92
N LEU A 377 13.63 -12.31 0.37
CA LEU A 377 12.83 -13.41 0.91
C LEU A 377 11.34 -13.06 0.91
N ASP A 378 10.96 -11.89 1.40
CA ASP A 378 9.57 -11.40 1.37
C ASP A 378 9.05 -11.18 -0.08
N ILE A 379 9.90 -10.73 -1.01
CA ILE A 379 9.52 -10.61 -2.44
C ILE A 379 9.30 -12.01 -3.06
N GLU A 380 10.13 -13.01 -2.75
CA GLU A 380 9.93 -14.37 -3.26
C GLU A 380 8.66 -15.03 -2.72
N ASP A 381 8.24 -14.65 -1.50
CA ASP A 381 6.98 -15.10 -0.89
C ASP A 381 5.79 -14.34 -1.50
N PHE A 382 5.85 -13.01 -1.62
CA PHE A 382 4.79 -12.21 -2.23
C PHE A 382 4.50 -12.62 -3.69
N LEU A 383 5.55 -12.82 -4.50
CA LEU A 383 5.42 -13.22 -5.91
C LEU A 383 5.26 -14.74 -6.10
N GLN A 384 5.32 -15.54 -5.02
CA GLN A 384 5.40 -17.02 -5.04
C GLN A 384 6.45 -17.58 -6.03
N LYS A 385 7.53 -16.82 -6.28
CA LYS A 385 8.51 -17.09 -7.35
C LYS A 385 9.92 -16.65 -6.96
N LYS A 386 10.94 -17.32 -7.49
CA LYS A 386 12.36 -17.01 -7.20
C LYS A 386 12.87 -15.81 -7.98
N VAL A 387 13.55 -14.88 -7.30
CA VAL A 387 14.05 -13.63 -7.89
C VAL A 387 15.54 -13.42 -7.66
N TYR A 388 16.18 -12.73 -8.60
CA TYR A 388 17.47 -12.08 -8.45
C TYR A 388 17.20 -10.59 -8.18
N LEU A 389 17.41 -10.18 -6.93
CA LEU A 389 17.23 -8.79 -6.50
C LEU A 389 18.57 -8.06 -6.51
N GLU A 390 18.68 -7.06 -7.36
CA GLU A 390 19.78 -6.09 -7.37
C GLU A 390 19.31 -4.79 -6.72
N ILE A 391 20.12 -4.23 -5.81
CA ILE A 391 19.81 -2.95 -5.15
C ILE A 391 20.97 -1.98 -5.30
N GLU A 392 20.70 -0.84 -5.93
CA GLU A 392 21.63 0.29 -6.01
C GLU A 392 21.20 1.40 -5.04
N VAL A 393 22.16 2.10 -4.43
CA VAL A 393 21.89 3.26 -3.55
C VAL A 393 22.43 4.53 -4.20
N LYS A 394 21.58 5.51 -4.50
CA LYS A 394 21.98 6.80 -5.11
C LYS A 394 21.60 7.99 -4.23
N VAL A 395 22.31 9.09 -4.42
CA VAL A 395 22.02 10.36 -3.74
C VAL A 395 21.22 11.24 -4.70
N LYS A 396 20.06 11.72 -4.24
CA LYS A 396 19.24 12.71 -4.94
C LYS A 396 18.85 13.77 -3.91
N GLU A 397 19.59 14.87 -3.91
CA GLU A 397 19.44 15.92 -2.91
C GLU A 397 18.03 16.54 -2.96
N ASN A 398 17.46 16.81 -1.78
CA ASN A 398 16.17 17.48 -1.60
C ASN A 398 14.96 16.87 -2.37
N TRP A 399 14.99 15.57 -2.71
CA TRP A 399 13.92 14.93 -3.50
C TRP A 399 12.53 15.06 -2.86
N ARG A 400 12.44 15.18 -1.52
CA ARG A 400 11.17 15.39 -0.79
C ARG A 400 10.57 16.79 -0.94
N GLN A 401 11.29 17.73 -1.56
CA GLN A 401 10.83 19.08 -1.91
C GLN A 401 10.64 19.27 -3.43
N ASP A 402 11.05 18.31 -4.26
CA ASP A 402 10.99 18.39 -5.72
C ASP A 402 9.65 17.82 -6.20
N GLU A 403 8.70 18.71 -6.51
CA GLU A 403 7.34 18.36 -6.94
C GLU A 403 7.32 17.52 -8.24
N GLY A 404 8.28 17.73 -9.15
CA GLY A 404 8.39 16.94 -10.38
C GLY A 404 8.76 15.49 -10.09
N LEU A 405 9.73 15.28 -9.19
CA LEU A 405 10.08 13.93 -8.72
C LEU A 405 8.97 13.29 -7.90
N LEU A 406 8.29 14.06 -7.04
CA LEU A 406 7.19 13.53 -6.22
C LEU A 406 6.02 13.06 -7.08
N ASN A 407 5.66 13.80 -8.13
CA ASN A 407 4.69 13.36 -9.13
C ASN A 407 5.19 12.12 -9.89
N HIS A 408 6.46 12.10 -10.32
CA HIS A 408 7.05 10.95 -11.00
C HIS A 408 7.06 9.66 -10.16
N TYR A 409 7.27 9.77 -8.84
CA TYR A 409 7.20 8.63 -7.91
C TYR A 409 5.75 8.26 -7.51
N GLY A 410 4.74 8.96 -8.02
CA GLY A 410 3.33 8.66 -7.77
C GLY A 410 2.80 9.14 -6.42
N TYR A 411 3.38 10.20 -5.85
CA TYR A 411 2.80 10.89 -4.69
C TYR A 411 1.64 11.84 -5.09
N GLY A 412 1.48 12.13 -6.38
CA GLY A 412 0.42 13.01 -6.91
C GLY A 412 -0.98 12.40 -6.98
N GLY A 413 -1.15 11.12 -6.65
CA GLY A 413 -2.43 10.39 -6.69
C GLY A 413 -2.56 9.38 -7.85
N GLN A 414 -1.58 9.35 -8.75
CA GLN A 414 -1.51 8.50 -9.94
C GLN A 414 -0.19 7.69 -9.91
N ILE A 415 -0.15 6.45 -10.42
CA ILE A 415 1.03 5.56 -10.33
C ILE A 415 1.41 4.99 -11.70
N ARG A 416 2.73 4.94 -11.97
CA ARG A 416 3.27 4.42 -13.24
C ARG A 416 3.30 2.90 -13.28
N VAL A 417 2.91 2.34 -14.43
CA VAL A 417 2.84 0.89 -14.69
C VAL A 417 4.10 0.33 -15.40
N ILE A 418 4.90 1.22 -16.01
CA ILE A 418 6.09 0.95 -16.85
C ILE A 418 7.10 0.00 -16.21
#